data_AF-A0A9W4WQX2-F1
#
_entry.id   AF-A0A9W4WQX2-F1
#
_cell.length_a   1.000
_cell.length_b   1.000
_cell.length_c   1.000
_cell.angle_alpha   90.00
_cell.angle_beta   90.00
_cell.angle_gamma   90.00
#
_symmetry.space_group_name_H-M   'P 1'
#
loop_
_entity.id
_entity.type
_entity.pdbx_description
1 polymer ?
#
loop_
_entity_poly.entity_id
_entity_poly.type
_entity_poly.pdbx_seq_one_letter_code
_entity_poly.pdbx_strand_id
1 'polypeptide(L)'
;MTSSFILNTLLIYLTIFTFYASTWPNHAGTCDVKKVDQSPHAGNKGENIVQGNGGYNITVKKENDHYLLTLAGPEAIRGLLVYVEDKDGNRFGEFTLDNNLLQYKDCEGKGKSNTVTHTSKDPKTLPLELKWKPDNSFGDAVVHSVVVVDFKHWYHLDDVKFSSS
;
A
#
# COMPACT_ATOMS: atom_id res chain seq x y z
N MET A 1 35.80 13.99 -41.27
CA MET A 1 35.79 12.83 -40.33
C MET A 1 35.65 13.31 -38.89
N THR A 2 34.53 13.93 -38.52
CA THR A 2 34.33 14.50 -37.16
C THR A 2 32.96 14.18 -36.57
N SER A 3 32.02 13.67 -37.37
CA SER A 3 30.64 13.41 -36.95
C SER A 3 30.48 12.09 -36.17
N SER A 4 31.23 11.03 -36.52
CA SER A 4 31.11 9.72 -35.85
C SER A 4 31.67 9.68 -34.42
N PHE A 5 32.61 10.57 -34.07
CA PHE A 5 33.19 10.60 -32.72
C PHE A 5 32.27 11.26 -31.68
N ILE A 6 31.50 12.28 -32.09
CA ILE A 6 30.55 12.97 -31.19
C ILE A 6 29.35 12.05 -30.90
N LEU A 7 28.87 11.30 -31.89
CA LEU A 7 27.73 10.39 -31.74
C LEU A 7 28.04 9.20 -30.81
N ASN A 8 29.22 8.60 -30.93
CA ASN A 8 29.65 7.49 -30.05
C ASN A 8 29.88 7.92 -28.60
N THR A 9 30.33 9.15 -28.38
CA THR A 9 30.51 9.67 -27.02
C THR A 9 29.16 9.93 -26.34
N LEU A 10 28.15 10.39 -27.09
CA LEU A 10 26.79 10.61 -26.58
C LEU A 10 26.08 9.31 -26.16
N LEU A 11 26.27 8.23 -26.92
CA LEU A 11 25.71 6.90 -26.63
C LEU A 11 26.29 6.27 -25.35
N ILE A 12 27.57 6.54 -25.05
CA ILE A 12 28.21 6.07 -23.81
C ILE A 12 27.65 6.83 -22.59
N TYR A 13 27.37 8.13 -22.71
CA TYR A 13 26.73 8.88 -21.61
C TYR A 13 25.27 8.48 -21.39
N LEU A 14 24.50 8.20 -22.45
CA LEU A 14 23.11 7.74 -22.34
C LEU A 14 22.96 6.34 -21.73
N THR A 15 23.97 5.47 -21.88
CA THR A 15 23.97 4.13 -21.25
C THR A 15 24.44 4.14 -19.79
N ILE A 16 25.10 5.20 -19.34
CA ILE A 16 25.51 5.36 -17.93
C ILE A 16 24.34 5.87 -17.06
N PHE A 17 23.29 6.48 -17.63
CA PHE A 17 22.13 6.95 -16.86
C PHE A 17 21.07 5.89 -16.52
N THR A 18 21.28 4.61 -16.88
CA THR A 18 20.44 3.51 -16.40
C THR A 18 20.92 2.94 -15.06
N PHE A 19 21.60 3.75 -14.24
CA PHE A 19 21.69 3.46 -12.82
C PHE A 19 20.27 3.40 -12.28
N TYR A 20 19.89 2.21 -11.82
CA TYR A 20 18.69 1.92 -11.04
C TYR A 20 18.57 2.94 -9.91
N ALA A 21 17.90 4.05 -10.17
CA ALA A 21 17.38 4.89 -9.12
C ALA A 21 16.28 4.06 -8.48
N SER A 22 16.60 3.35 -7.41
CA SER A 22 15.62 2.77 -6.50
C SER A 22 14.91 3.92 -5.80
N THR A 23 14.13 4.68 -6.56
CA THR A 23 13.25 5.72 -6.05
C THR A 23 12.16 4.98 -5.30
N TRP A 24 12.03 5.32 -4.02
CA TRP A 24 10.90 4.85 -3.26
C TRP A 24 9.63 5.38 -3.93
N PRO A 25 8.67 4.51 -4.27
CA PRO A 25 7.44 4.99 -4.83
C PRO A 25 6.76 5.85 -3.78
N ASN A 26 6.08 6.89 -4.24
CA ASN A 26 5.30 7.74 -3.36
C ASN A 26 3.93 7.13 -3.05
N HIS A 27 3.59 5.95 -3.60
CA HIS A 27 2.34 5.22 -3.35
C HIS A 27 2.53 3.71 -3.64
N ALA A 28 1.58 2.86 -3.25
CA ALA A 28 1.58 1.45 -3.65
C ALA A 28 1.53 1.30 -5.19
N GLY A 29 2.34 0.38 -5.73
CA GLY A 29 2.42 0.13 -7.19
C GLY A 29 1.24 -0.67 -7.75
N THR A 30 0.40 -1.23 -6.88
CA THR A 30 -0.81 -1.98 -7.23
C THR A 30 -1.99 -1.43 -6.45
N CYS A 31 -3.20 -1.69 -6.95
CA CYS A 31 -4.42 -1.48 -6.20
C CYS A 31 -4.80 -2.69 -5.37
N ASP A 32 -4.40 -3.90 -5.76
CA ASP A 32 -4.82 -5.16 -5.15
C ASP A 32 -3.69 -5.72 -4.26
N VAL A 33 -3.99 -5.98 -2.98
CA VAL A 33 -2.99 -6.56 -2.06
C VAL A 33 -2.48 -7.90 -2.57
N LYS A 34 -3.31 -8.68 -3.28
CA LYS A 34 -2.94 -10.00 -3.81
C LYS A 34 -1.96 -9.92 -4.98
N LYS A 35 -1.77 -8.73 -5.56
CA LYS A 35 -0.84 -8.47 -6.67
C LYS A 35 0.41 -7.70 -6.22
N VAL A 36 0.62 -7.52 -4.91
CA VAL A 36 1.80 -6.80 -4.43
C VAL A 36 3.09 -7.55 -4.76
N ASP A 37 3.05 -8.88 -4.77
CA ASP A 37 4.11 -9.79 -5.18
C ASP A 37 4.61 -9.54 -6.61
N GLN A 38 3.74 -9.03 -7.47
CA GLN A 38 4.03 -8.64 -8.85
C GLN A 38 4.62 -7.24 -8.97
N SER A 39 4.75 -6.50 -7.86
CA SER A 39 5.37 -5.17 -7.89
C SER A 39 6.82 -5.28 -8.35
N PRO A 40 7.30 -4.38 -9.23
CA PRO A 40 8.72 -4.33 -9.60
C PRO A 40 9.64 -4.05 -8.40
N HIS A 41 9.08 -3.58 -7.28
CA HIS A 41 9.81 -3.32 -6.04
C HIS A 41 9.76 -4.49 -5.03
N ALA A 42 8.94 -5.52 -5.29
CA ALA A 42 8.82 -6.72 -4.45
C ALA A 42 9.92 -7.76 -4.72
N GLY A 43 10.95 -7.41 -5.49
CA GLY A 43 12.02 -8.33 -5.87
C GLY A 43 11.63 -9.20 -7.08
N ASN A 44 12.51 -10.14 -7.46
CA ASN A 44 12.25 -10.99 -8.61
C ASN A 44 11.13 -11.99 -8.29
N LYS A 45 9.92 -11.73 -8.78
CA LYS A 45 8.70 -12.53 -8.51
C LYS A 45 8.30 -12.56 -7.03
N GLY A 46 8.35 -11.43 -6.33
CA GLY A 46 7.88 -11.33 -4.96
C GLY A 46 8.85 -11.89 -3.90
N GLU A 47 10.14 -11.99 -4.22
CA GLU A 47 11.19 -12.46 -3.30
C GLU A 47 11.22 -11.73 -1.95
N ASN A 48 10.77 -10.46 -1.92
CA ASN A 48 10.73 -9.65 -0.70
C ASN A 48 9.48 -9.90 0.16
N ILE A 49 8.54 -10.73 -0.32
CA ILE A 49 7.36 -11.15 0.43
C ILE A 49 7.79 -12.23 1.42
N VAL A 50 7.76 -11.87 2.70
CA VAL A 50 8.12 -12.79 3.78
C VAL A 50 6.91 -13.67 4.10
N GLN A 51 7.17 -14.94 4.42
CA GLN A 51 6.11 -15.86 4.82
C GLN A 51 5.51 -15.45 6.18
N GLY A 52 4.18 -15.39 6.24
CA GLY A 52 3.43 -14.96 7.43
C GLY A 52 3.26 -13.45 7.52
N ASN A 53 2.67 -12.97 8.62
CA ASN A 53 2.34 -11.56 8.81
C ASN A 53 3.45 -10.75 9.50
N GLY A 54 4.60 -11.36 9.83
CA GLY A 54 5.73 -10.66 10.47
C GLY A 54 5.45 -10.13 11.88
N GLY A 55 4.38 -10.58 12.53
CA GLY A 55 3.92 -10.02 13.81
C GLY A 55 3.11 -8.73 13.66
N TYR A 56 2.82 -8.32 12.43
CA TYR A 56 1.89 -7.24 12.13
C TYR A 56 0.46 -7.76 12.10
N ASN A 57 -0.50 -6.91 12.48
CA ASN A 57 -1.91 -7.20 12.35
C ASN A 57 -2.70 -5.93 12.09
N ILE A 58 -3.89 -6.08 11.51
CA ILE A 58 -4.89 -5.04 11.48
C ILE A 58 -6.09 -5.53 12.28
N THR A 59 -6.76 -4.63 13.00
CA THR A 59 -7.97 -4.93 13.75
C THR A 59 -9.02 -3.88 13.44
N VAL A 60 -10.29 -4.23 13.59
CA VAL A 60 -11.42 -3.33 13.34
C VAL A 60 -12.22 -3.18 14.62
N LYS A 61 -12.52 -1.95 15.00
CA LYS A 61 -13.41 -1.62 16.11
C LYS A 61 -14.46 -0.61 15.64
N LYS A 62 -15.74 -0.89 15.92
CA LYS A 62 -16.83 0.05 15.67
C LYS A 62 -16.79 1.20 16.68
N GLU A 63 -16.82 2.43 16.20
CA GLU A 63 -16.84 3.66 17.01
C GLU A 63 -17.92 4.60 16.50
N ASN A 64 -19.07 4.64 17.19
CA ASN A 64 -20.23 5.44 16.79
C ASN A 64 -20.66 5.19 15.33
N ASP A 65 -20.40 6.17 14.45
CA ASP A 65 -20.76 6.24 13.04
C ASP A 65 -19.63 5.79 12.09
N HIS A 66 -18.48 5.38 12.63
CA HIS A 66 -17.33 4.93 11.85
C HIS A 66 -16.70 3.68 12.47
N TYR A 67 -15.67 3.16 11.81
CA TYR A 67 -14.85 2.05 12.24
C TYR A 67 -13.40 2.53 12.33
N LEU A 68 -12.75 2.20 13.44
CA LEU A 68 -11.34 2.41 13.66
C LEU A 68 -10.59 1.15 13.26
N LEU A 69 -9.77 1.27 12.23
CA LEU A 69 -8.86 0.22 11.78
C LEU A 69 -7.48 0.48 12.39
N THR A 70 -7.06 -0.38 13.32
CA THR A 70 -5.76 -0.23 14.00
C THR A 70 -4.77 -1.21 13.41
N LEU A 71 -3.74 -0.69 12.76
CA LEU A 71 -2.59 -1.44 12.27
C LEU A 71 -1.51 -1.42 13.36
N ALA A 72 -1.12 -2.58 13.87
CA ALA A 72 -0.08 -2.73 14.89
C ALA A 72 1.01 -3.72 14.43
N GLY A 73 2.17 -3.66 15.07
CA GLY A 73 3.31 -4.51 14.74
C GLY A 73 4.56 -4.15 15.53
N PRO A 74 5.65 -4.92 15.35
CA PRO A 74 6.85 -4.83 16.17
C PRO A 74 7.73 -3.60 15.87
N GLU A 75 7.68 -3.09 14.63
CA GLU A 75 8.51 -1.96 14.20
C GLU A 75 7.76 -1.07 13.20
N ALA A 76 8.29 0.13 12.97
CA ALA A 76 7.72 1.10 12.04
C ALA A 76 7.73 0.59 10.59
N ILE A 77 6.71 0.98 9.83
CA ILE A 77 6.58 0.61 8.41
C ILE A 77 6.86 1.80 7.50
N ARG A 78 7.26 1.55 6.26
CA ARG A 78 7.50 2.58 5.24
C ARG A 78 6.41 2.64 4.20
N GLY A 79 5.88 1.49 3.81
CA GLY A 79 4.78 1.37 2.85
C GLY A 79 3.60 0.63 3.44
N LEU A 80 2.43 0.91 2.90
CA LEU A 80 1.21 0.14 3.14
C LEU A 80 0.25 0.33 1.97
N LEU A 81 -0.68 -0.61 1.87
CA LEU A 81 -1.89 -0.52 1.07
C LEU A 81 -3.02 -1.14 1.89
N VAL A 82 -4.10 -0.39 2.11
CA VAL A 82 -5.26 -0.82 2.90
C VAL A 82 -6.53 -0.43 2.16
N TYR A 83 -7.49 -1.34 2.05
CA TYR A 83 -8.83 -1.07 1.54
C TYR A 83 -9.85 -2.03 2.16
N VAL A 84 -11.14 -1.71 1.97
CA VAL A 84 -12.26 -2.53 2.45
C VAL A 84 -13.10 -2.95 1.24
N GLU A 85 -13.39 -4.26 1.13
CA GLU A 85 -14.29 -4.82 0.12
C GLU A 85 -15.61 -5.30 0.76
N ASP A 86 -16.71 -5.16 0.02
CA ASP A 86 -18.00 -5.75 0.36
C ASP A 86 -18.03 -7.25 -0.01
N LYS A 87 -19.14 -7.93 0.32
CA LYS A 87 -19.36 -9.35 -0.02
C LYS A 87 -19.25 -9.66 -1.51
N ASP A 88 -19.42 -8.67 -2.38
CA ASP A 88 -19.40 -8.80 -3.84
C ASP A 88 -18.01 -8.46 -4.41
N GLY A 89 -17.02 -8.20 -3.53
CA GLY A 89 -15.64 -7.87 -3.91
C GLY A 89 -15.46 -6.42 -4.37
N ASN A 90 -16.42 -5.53 -4.09
CA ASN A 90 -16.31 -4.12 -4.48
C ASN A 90 -15.74 -3.28 -3.34
N ARG A 91 -14.78 -2.42 -3.66
CA ARG A 91 -14.28 -1.43 -2.70
C ARG A 91 -15.35 -0.39 -2.39
N PHE A 92 -15.49 -0.08 -1.11
CA PHE A 92 -16.49 0.88 -0.66
C PHE A 92 -16.10 1.60 0.64
N GLY A 93 -16.85 2.66 0.94
CA GLY A 93 -16.62 3.50 2.10
C GLY A 93 -15.46 4.47 1.90
N GLU A 94 -15.27 5.32 2.89
CA GLU A 94 -14.34 6.43 2.85
C GLU A 94 -13.42 6.38 4.06
N PHE A 95 -12.12 6.40 3.80
CA PHE A 95 -11.12 6.71 4.82
C PHE A 95 -11.04 8.21 5.05
N THR A 96 -10.78 8.58 6.31
CA THR A 96 -10.41 9.94 6.70
C THR A 96 -8.97 9.92 7.18
N LEU A 97 -8.11 10.71 6.54
CA LEU A 97 -6.70 10.83 6.88
C LEU A 97 -6.44 12.10 7.69
N ASP A 98 -5.75 11.96 8.81
CA ASP A 98 -5.23 13.03 9.66
C ASP A 98 -3.69 13.11 9.64
N ASN A 99 -3.05 12.26 8.85
CA ASN A 99 -1.60 12.10 8.76
C ASN A 99 -1.09 12.37 7.32
N ASN A 100 -0.09 13.23 7.19
CA ASN A 100 0.55 13.59 5.91
C ASN A 100 1.46 12.48 5.32
N LEU A 101 1.73 11.43 6.08
CA LEU A 101 2.46 10.24 5.64
C LEU A 101 1.57 9.27 4.83
N LEU A 102 0.27 9.55 4.77
CA LEU A 102 -0.75 8.75 4.09
C LEU A 102 -1.44 9.57 3.01
N GLN A 103 -1.96 8.88 2.01
CA GLN A 103 -2.81 9.46 0.97
C GLN A 103 -3.80 8.42 0.45
N TYR A 104 -4.81 8.90 -0.27
CA TYR A 104 -5.72 8.05 -1.02
C TYR A 104 -5.07 7.57 -2.32
N LYS A 105 -5.43 6.36 -2.73
CA LYS A 105 -5.07 5.83 -4.04
C LYS A 105 -6.35 5.59 -4.83
N ASP A 106 -6.43 6.14 -6.04
CA ASP A 106 -7.52 5.83 -6.95
C ASP A 106 -7.36 4.40 -7.48
N CYS A 107 -8.32 3.55 -7.15
CA CYS A 107 -8.27 2.11 -7.38
C CYS A 107 -9.63 1.54 -7.78
N GLU A 108 -10.44 2.35 -8.44
CA GLU A 108 -11.84 2.01 -8.79
C GLU A 108 -12.70 1.75 -7.54
N GLY A 109 -13.94 1.29 -7.73
CA GLY A 109 -14.92 1.09 -6.67
C GLY A 109 -15.73 2.34 -6.33
N LYS A 110 -16.45 2.30 -5.20
CA LYS A 110 -17.28 3.40 -4.71
C LYS A 110 -16.45 4.31 -3.80
N GLY A 111 -16.52 5.61 -4.04
CA GLY A 111 -15.75 6.64 -3.30
C GLY A 111 -14.35 6.88 -3.87
N LYS A 112 -13.80 8.08 -3.62
CA LYS A 112 -12.42 8.46 -4.06
C LYS A 112 -11.36 8.19 -2.97
N SER A 113 -11.81 7.87 -1.77
CA SER A 113 -10.98 7.70 -0.56
C SER A 113 -11.13 6.28 0.02
N ASN A 114 -11.46 5.29 -0.81
CA ASN A 114 -11.71 3.91 -0.38
C ASN A 114 -10.45 3.05 -0.21
N THR A 115 -9.29 3.57 -0.62
CA THR A 115 -7.99 2.89 -0.59
C THR A 115 -6.95 3.85 -0.04
N VAL A 116 -6.18 3.41 0.96
CA VAL A 116 -5.12 4.19 1.61
C VAL A 116 -3.75 3.61 1.29
N THR A 117 -2.78 4.49 1.05
CA THR A 117 -1.38 4.16 0.83
C THR A 117 -0.47 5.19 1.50
N HIS A 118 0.82 4.89 1.59
CA HIS A 118 1.88 5.83 1.95
C HIS A 118 2.06 6.97 0.91
N THR A 119 2.64 8.11 1.34
CA THR A 119 3.10 9.23 0.50
C THR A 119 4.61 9.24 0.25
N SER A 120 5.37 8.63 1.17
CA SER A 120 6.84 8.61 1.14
C SER A 120 7.38 7.38 1.88
N LYS A 121 8.71 7.21 1.79
CA LYS A 121 9.48 6.21 2.54
C LYS A 121 9.62 6.50 4.03
N ASP A 122 9.10 7.63 4.50
CA ASP A 122 9.26 8.05 5.88
C ASP A 122 8.53 7.06 6.80
N PRO A 123 9.18 6.68 7.91
CA PRO A 123 8.66 5.66 8.81
C PRO A 123 7.35 6.11 9.44
N LYS A 124 6.40 5.19 9.51
CA LYS A 124 5.10 5.35 10.16
C LYS A 124 5.15 4.55 11.45
N THR A 125 5.13 5.26 12.57
CA THR A 125 5.10 4.66 13.90
C THR A 125 3.79 3.90 14.09
N LEU A 126 3.88 2.74 14.74
CA LEU A 126 2.73 1.91 15.09
C LEU A 126 2.39 2.03 16.59
N PRO A 127 1.11 1.92 16.98
CA PRO A 127 -0.04 1.61 16.13
C PRO A 127 -0.44 2.79 15.22
N LEU A 128 -0.87 2.46 14.00
CA LEU A 128 -1.43 3.41 13.05
C LEU A 128 -2.95 3.24 13.01
N GLU A 129 -3.68 4.31 13.25
CA GLU A 129 -5.14 4.32 13.29
C GLU A 129 -5.70 4.91 12.00
N LEU A 130 -6.60 4.16 11.35
CA LEU A 130 -7.27 4.56 10.11
C LEU A 130 -8.77 4.63 10.38
N LYS A 131 -9.35 5.82 10.27
CA LYS A 131 -10.80 6.00 10.39
C LYS A 131 -11.46 5.70 9.06
N TRP A 132 -12.40 4.76 9.05
CA TRP A 132 -13.16 4.36 7.88
C TRP A 132 -14.65 4.44 8.18
N LYS A 133 -15.43 5.02 7.27
CA LYS A 133 -16.90 5.01 7.35
C LYS A 133 -17.48 4.32 6.12
N PRO A 134 -18.56 3.54 6.24
CA PRO A 134 -19.26 3.03 5.08
C PRO A 134 -20.12 4.13 4.43
N ASP A 135 -20.36 4.05 3.12
CA ASP A 135 -21.24 5.00 2.42
C ASP A 135 -22.72 4.83 2.81
N ASN A 136 -23.11 3.58 3.12
CA ASN A 136 -24.47 3.18 3.49
C ASN A 136 -24.40 2.00 4.48
N SER A 137 -25.55 1.56 5.00
CA SER A 137 -25.63 0.26 5.69
C SER A 137 -25.04 -0.86 4.83
N PHE A 138 -24.19 -1.72 5.43
CA PHE A 138 -23.55 -2.84 4.73
C PHE A 138 -23.80 -4.14 5.49
N GLY A 139 -23.70 -5.28 4.80
CA GLY A 139 -23.77 -6.61 5.42
C GLY A 139 -22.41 -6.98 5.99
N ASP A 140 -21.67 -7.75 5.21
CA ASP A 140 -20.29 -8.17 5.51
C ASP A 140 -19.28 -7.29 4.76
N ALA A 141 -18.14 -7.07 5.40
CA ALA A 141 -17.00 -6.35 4.87
C ALA A 141 -15.71 -7.07 5.22
N VAL A 142 -14.70 -6.90 4.38
CA VAL A 142 -13.37 -7.49 4.56
C VAL A 142 -12.31 -6.40 4.41
N VAL A 143 -11.47 -6.24 5.43
CA VAL A 143 -10.29 -5.39 5.34
C VAL A 143 -9.15 -6.19 4.74
N HIS A 144 -8.57 -5.65 3.67
CA HIS A 144 -7.38 -6.17 3.02
C HIS A 144 -6.21 -5.25 3.29
N SER A 145 -5.06 -5.81 3.67
CA SER A 145 -3.88 -5.00 3.94
C SER A 145 -2.56 -5.70 3.70
N VAL A 146 -1.57 -4.89 3.35
CA VAL A 146 -0.17 -5.29 3.21
C VAL A 146 0.71 -4.17 3.72
N VAL A 147 1.82 -4.52 4.36
CA VAL A 147 2.79 -3.56 4.90
C VAL A 147 4.19 -3.83 4.36
N VAL A 148 4.96 -2.76 4.24
CA VAL A 148 6.34 -2.79 3.76
C VAL A 148 7.22 -2.12 4.80
N VAL A 149 8.14 -2.87 5.40
CA VAL A 149 9.14 -2.36 6.35
C VAL A 149 10.32 -1.77 5.58
N ASP A 150 10.82 -2.53 4.60
CA ASP A 150 11.89 -2.13 3.69
C ASP A 150 11.77 -2.87 2.34
N PHE A 151 12.76 -2.74 1.44
CA PHE A 151 12.78 -3.47 0.16
C PHE A 151 13.15 -4.97 0.28
N LYS A 152 13.02 -5.58 1.46
CA LYS A 152 13.26 -7.00 1.71
C LYS A 152 12.19 -7.65 2.58
N HIS A 153 11.44 -6.85 3.34
CA HIS A 153 10.48 -7.31 4.32
C HIS A 153 9.10 -6.72 4.04
N TRP A 154 8.31 -7.47 3.30
CA TRP A 154 6.93 -7.16 2.94
C TRP A 154 6.02 -8.25 3.52
N TYR A 155 4.91 -7.86 4.13
CA TYR A 155 4.03 -8.77 4.85
C TYR A 155 2.58 -8.59 4.42
N HIS A 156 1.98 -9.66 3.91
CA HIS A 156 0.52 -9.75 3.81
C HIS A 156 -0.05 -9.94 5.20
N LEU A 157 -1.06 -9.13 5.54
CA LEU A 157 -1.78 -9.29 6.80
C LEU A 157 -2.99 -10.18 6.58
N ASP A 158 -3.45 -10.80 7.67
CA ASP A 158 -4.67 -11.60 7.64
C ASP A 158 -5.88 -10.69 7.34
N ASP A 159 -6.76 -11.17 6.48
CA ASP A 159 -8.00 -10.49 6.13
C ASP A 159 -8.92 -10.40 7.36
N VAL A 160 -9.40 -9.21 7.68
CA VAL A 160 -10.31 -8.98 8.82
C VAL A 160 -11.73 -8.85 8.33
N LYS A 161 -12.57 -9.82 8.69
CA LYS A 161 -14.00 -9.80 8.38
C LYS A 161 -14.79 -9.12 9.50
N PHE A 162 -15.71 -8.25 9.13
CA PHE A 162 -16.61 -7.57 10.07
C PHE A 162 -17.95 -7.26 9.41
N SER A 163 -18.95 -6.90 10.22
CA SER A 163 -20.29 -6.57 9.74
C SER A 163 -20.80 -5.29 10.38
N SER A 164 -21.86 -4.71 9.81
CA SER A 164 -22.46 -3.49 10.38
C SER A 164 -23.22 -3.71 11.70
N SER A 165 -23.50 -4.96 12.06
CA SER A 165 -24.20 -5.42 13.25
C SER A 165 -23.47 -5.01 14.54
#